data_AF-A0A0S8CDS8-F1
#
_entry.id   AF-A0A0S8CDS8-F1
#
_cell.length_a   1.000
_cell.length_b   1.000
_cell.length_c   1.000
_cell.angle_alpha   90.00
_cell.angle_beta   90.00
_cell.angle_gamma   90.00
#
_symmetry.space_group_name_H-M   'P 1'
#
loop_
_entity.id
_entity.type
_entity.pdbx_description
1 polymer ?
#
loop_
_entity_poly.entity_id
_entity_poly.type
_entity_poly.pdbx_seq_one_letter_code
_entity_poly.pdbx_strand_id
1 'polypeptide(L)'
;MPTLFLDGRATKTVNSTADVISVVKKVCRMSGQGRGRIPARTHASPEHGDFHAMPVVPPRRVAANQLNVQSENLYRAFDAQNGVNL
;
A
#
# COMPACT_ATOMS: atom_id res chain seq x y z
N MET A 1 20.63 11.82 -2.39
CA MET A 1 20.18 10.60 -3.08
C MET A 1 18.93 10.94 -3.90
N PRO A 2 18.78 10.45 -5.13
CA PRO A 2 17.56 10.63 -5.91
C PRO A 2 16.45 9.68 -5.44
N THR A 3 15.19 10.12 -5.58
CA THR A 3 13.99 9.29 -5.36
C THR A 3 13.63 8.57 -6.66
N LEU A 4 13.45 7.26 -6.62
CA LEU A 4 13.00 6.47 -7.77
C LEU A 4 11.47 6.52 -7.87
N PHE A 5 10.95 6.92 -9.03
CA PHE A 5 9.52 6.90 -9.33
C PHE A 5 9.19 5.69 -10.20
N LEU A 6 8.19 4.91 -9.78
CA LEU A 6 7.66 3.77 -10.52
C LEU A 6 6.18 4.01 -10.82
N ASP A 7 5.80 3.90 -12.09
CA ASP A 7 4.40 3.99 -12.50
C ASP A 7 3.66 2.64 -12.33
N GLY A 8 2.35 2.65 -12.55
CA GLY A 8 1.51 1.45 -12.44
C GLY A 8 1.86 0.32 -13.42
N ARG A 9 2.62 0.60 -14.49
CA ARG A 9 3.08 -0.41 -15.46
C ARG A 9 4.41 -1.01 -15.02
N ALA A 10 5.36 -0.17 -14.62
CA ALA A 10 6.66 -0.57 -14.10
C ALA A 10 6.53 -1.46 -12.86
N THR A 11 5.59 -1.15 -11.97
CA THR A 11 5.34 -1.97 -10.77
C THR A 11 4.85 -3.39 -11.08
N LYS A 12 4.09 -3.58 -12.19
CA LYS A 12 3.61 -4.89 -12.65
C LYS A 12 4.70 -5.72 -13.31
N THR A 13 5.68 -5.08 -13.96
CA THR A 13 6.78 -5.78 -14.64
C THR A 13 7.90 -6.20 -13.70
N VAL A 14 8.06 -5.51 -12.56
CA VAL A 14 9.17 -5.73 -11.62
C VAL A 14 8.88 -6.84 -10.61
N ASN A 15 7.61 -7.17 -10.36
CA ASN A 15 7.22 -8.11 -9.31
C ASN A 15 6.50 -9.33 -9.89
N SER A 16 6.97 -10.53 -9.57
CA SER A 16 6.21 -11.76 -9.81
C SER A 16 5.25 -12.06 -8.65
N THR A 17 4.15 -12.75 -8.93
CA THR A 17 3.20 -13.19 -7.89
C THR A 17 3.88 -14.05 -6.81
N ALA A 18 4.84 -14.91 -7.20
CA ALA A 18 5.58 -15.74 -6.26
C ALA A 18 6.43 -14.92 -5.29
N ASP A 19 7.11 -13.88 -5.79
CA ASP A 19 7.90 -12.96 -4.97
C ASP A 19 7.03 -12.19 -3.99
N VAL A 20 5.88 -11.69 -4.45
CA VAL A 20 4.92 -10.97 -3.60
C VAL A 20 4.44 -11.86 -2.45
N ILE A 21 4.04 -13.11 -2.73
CA ILE A 21 3.60 -14.07 -1.70
C ILE A 21 4.71 -14.34 -0.68
N SER A 22 5.94 -14.54 -1.16
CA SER A 22 7.10 -14.80 -0.30
C SER A 22 7.36 -13.62 0.64
N VAL A 23 7.34 -12.40 0.11
CA VAL A 23 7.53 -11.16 0.90
C VAL A 23 6.42 -10.99 1.93
N VAL A 24 5.16 -11.18 1.55
CA VAL A 24 4.01 -11.06 2.47
C VAL A 24 4.14 -12.04 3.63
N LYS A 25 4.43 -13.33 3.36
CA LYS A 25 4.66 -14.34 4.40
C LYS A 25 5.78 -13.94 5.36
N LYS A 26 6.88 -13.41 4.82
CA LYS A 26 8.02 -12.94 5.62
C LYS A 26 7.64 -11.76 6.51
N VAL A 27 6.92 -10.77 5.99
CA VAL A 27 6.47 -9.59 6.75
C VAL A 27 5.50 -10.01 7.87
N CYS A 28 4.52 -10.86 7.57
CA CYS A 28 3.61 -11.40 8.58
C CYS A 28 4.36 -12.15 9.69
N ARG A 29 5.33 -13.01 9.33
CA ARG A 29 6.17 -13.71 10.31
C ARG A 29 6.98 -12.74 11.17
N MET A 30 7.60 -11.72 10.57
CA MET A 30 8.36 -10.70 11.32
C MET A 30 7.47 -9.90 12.27
N SER A 31 6.26 -9.55 11.85
CA SER A 31 5.28 -8.87 12.69
C SER A 31 4.84 -9.75 13.88
N GLY A 32 4.55 -11.03 13.64
CA GLY A 32 4.20 -11.99 14.70
C GLY A 32 5.33 -12.25 15.71
N GLN A 33 6.59 -12.01 15.31
CA GLN A 33 7.76 -12.10 16.19
C GLN A 33 8.11 -10.76 16.88
N GLY A 34 7.29 -9.72 16.71
CA GLY A 34 7.56 -8.38 17.26
C GLY A 34 8.73 -7.65 16.58
N ARG A 35 9.23 -8.14 15.44
CA ARG A 35 10.37 -7.57 14.70
C ARG A 35 9.95 -6.54 13.66
N GLY A 36 8.67 -6.33 13.44
CA GLY A 36 8.12 -5.26 12.60
C GLY A 36 6.94 -4.60 13.29
N ARG A 37 6.69 -3.32 12.98
CA ARG A 37 5.50 -2.59 13.44
C ARG A 37 4.55 -2.35 12.27
N ILE A 38 3.31 -2.74 12.45
CA ILE A 38 2.19 -2.39 11.56
C ILE A 38 1.22 -1.59 12.44
N PRO A 39 1.34 -0.25 12.48
CA PRO A 39 0.40 0.60 13.21
C PRO A 39 -1.02 0.45 12.67
N ALA A 40 -2.00 0.82 13.50
CA ALA A 40 -3.38 0.89 13.07
C ALA A 40 -3.53 1.82 11.86
N ARG A 41 -4.43 1.45 10.95
CA ARG A 41 -4.77 2.24 9.76
C ARG A 41 -5.33 3.59 10.19
N THR A 42 -4.90 4.67 9.55
CA THR A 42 -5.50 6.00 9.75
C THR A 42 -6.55 6.23 8.68
N HIS A 43 -7.72 6.74 9.11
CA HIS A 43 -8.86 6.98 8.26
C HIS A 43 -9.14 8.48 8.16
N ALA A 44 -9.50 8.94 6.96
CA ALA A 44 -10.09 10.26 6.74
C ALA A 44 -11.27 10.10 5.78
N SER A 45 -12.47 10.49 6.22
CA SER A 45 -13.72 10.34 5.47
C SER A 45 -14.24 11.71 5.03
N PRO A 46 -13.79 12.25 3.88
CA PRO A 46 -14.41 13.41 3.26
C PRO A 46 -15.82 13.08 2.73
N GLU A 47 -16.57 14.11 2.36
CA GLU A 47 -17.98 14.01 1.93
C GLU A 47 -18.24 13.01 0.79
N HIS A 48 -17.24 12.69 -0.03
CA HIS A 48 -17.38 11.86 -1.24
C HIS A 48 -16.31 10.75 -1.36
N GLY A 49 -15.90 10.14 -0.24
CA GLY A 49 -15.00 8.97 -0.27
C GLY A 49 -14.27 8.72 1.05
N ASP A 50 -13.44 7.69 1.05
CA ASP A 50 -12.59 7.33 2.19
C ASP A 50 -11.11 7.29 1.79
N PHE A 51 -10.29 8.02 2.54
CA PHE A 51 -8.84 7.90 2.48
C PHE A 51 -8.32 7.05 3.62
N HIS A 52 -7.38 6.17 3.28
CA HIS A 52 -6.72 5.31 4.24
C HIS A 52 -5.21 5.39 4.10
N ALA A 53 -4.51 5.71 5.19
CA ALA A 53 -3.07 5.59 5.28
C ALA A 53 -2.72 4.31 6.05
N MET A 54 -1.82 3.50 5.48
CA MET A 54 -1.36 2.24 6.07
C MET A 54 0.18 2.24 6.14
N PRO A 55 0.78 2.69 7.25
CA PRO A 55 2.21 2.64 7.46
C PRO A 55 2.66 1.21 7.82
N VAL A 56 3.86 0.81 7.37
CA VAL A 56 4.49 -0.47 7.68
C VAL A 56 5.98 -0.25 7.94
N VAL A 57 6.46 -0.73 9.09
CA VAL A 57 7.86 -0.57 9.54
C VAL A 57 8.49 -1.93 9.79
N PRO A 58 8.97 -2.63 8.74
CA PRO A 58 9.76 -3.84 8.90
C PRO A 58 11.23 -3.49 9.26
N PRO A 59 12.06 -4.47 9.68
CA PRO A 59 13.46 -4.21 9.97
C PRO A 59 14.18 -3.53 8.80
N ARG A 60 14.85 -2.40 9.08
CA ARG A 60 15.67 -1.63 8.12
C ARG A 60 14.92 -0.98 6.95
N ARG A 61 13.58 -0.95 6.96
CA ARG A 61 12.77 -0.27 5.94
C ARG A 61 11.57 0.43 6.58
N VAL A 62 11.05 1.45 5.91
CA VAL A 62 9.78 2.11 6.23
C VAL A 62 9.05 2.26 4.90
N ALA A 63 7.75 1.95 4.89
CA ALA A 63 6.89 2.16 3.74
C ALA A 63 5.54 2.66 4.22
N ALA A 64 4.90 3.52 3.44
CA ALA A 64 3.51 3.90 3.67
C ALA A 64 2.72 3.73 2.37
N ASN A 65 1.49 3.24 2.48
CA ASN A 65 0.55 3.22 1.37
C ASN A 65 -0.63 4.12 1.69
N GLN A 66 -0.97 5.01 0.77
CA GLN A 66 -2.17 5.83 0.83
C GLN A 66 -3.16 5.33 -0.22
N LEU A 67 -4.35 4.93 0.23
CA LEU A 67 -5.44 4.42 -0.61
C LEU A 67 -6.61 5.40 -0.56
N ASN A 68 -7.13 5.78 -1.72
CA ASN A 68 -8.40 6.49 -1.87
C ASN A 68 -9.47 5.53 -2.38
N VAL A 69 -10.62 5.51 -1.72
CA VAL A 69 -11.77 4.66 -2.06
C VAL A 69 -12.97 5.56 -2.37
N GLN A 70 -13.46 5.48 -3.60
CA GLN A 70 -14.59 6.28 -4.07
C GLN A 70 -15.54 5.39 -4.88
N SER A 71 -16.62 4.94 -4.25
CA SER A 71 -17.60 4.04 -4.86
C SER A 71 -18.23 4.64 -6.14
N GLU A 72 -18.37 5.97 -6.19
CA GLU A 72 -18.93 6.69 -7.34
C GLU A 72 -18.02 6.68 -8.58
N ASN A 73 -16.73 6.35 -8.43
CA ASN A 73 -15.80 6.32 -9.56
C ASN A 73 -16.17 5.25 -10.59
N LEU A 74 -16.83 4.17 -10.16
CA LEU A 74 -17.34 3.13 -11.06
C LEU A 74 -18.34 3.68 -12.08
N TYR A 75 -19.16 4.66 -11.68
CA TYR A 75 -20.12 5.33 -12.57
C TYR A 75 -19.47 6.40 -13.47
N ARG A 76 -18.25 6.82 -13.14
CA ARG A 76 -17.46 7.82 -13.87
C ARG A 76 -16.32 7.22 -14.70
N ALA A 77 -16.28 5.88 -14.85
CA ALA A 77 -15.22 5.13 -15.53
C ALA A 77 -13.81 5.35 -14.95
N PHE A 78 -13.72 5.69 -13.66
CA PHE A 78 -12.47 5.71 -12.90
C PHE A 78 -12.35 4.47 -12.03
N ASP A 79 -11.13 4.08 -11.69
CA ASP A 79 -10.89 3.03 -10.71
C ASP A 79 -11.49 3.41 -9.35
N ALA A 80 -12.26 2.49 -8.76
CA ALA A 80 -12.89 2.65 -7.45
C ALA A 80 -11.87 2.81 -6.32
N GLN A 81 -10.65 2.33 -6.55
CA GLN A 81 -9.54 2.39 -5.61
C GLN A 81 -8.27 2.82 -6.33
N ASN A 82 -7.66 3.90 -5.85
CA ASN A 82 -6.38 4.37 -6.35
C ASN A 82 -5.41 4.53 -5.18
N GLY A 83 -4.21 3.96 -5.34
CA GLY A 83 -3.19 3.91 -4.29
C GLY A 83 -1.87 4.55 -4.70
N VAL A 84 -1.20 5.18 -3.75
CA VAL A 84 0.16 5.72 -3.91
C VAL A 84 1.05 5.15 -2.82
N ASN A 85 2.18 4.55 -3.22
CA ASN A 85 3.24 4.16 -2.29
C ASN A 85 4.13 5.38 -2.02
N LEU A 86 4.27 5.72 -0.74
CA LEU A 86 5.08 6.82 -0.21
C LEU A 86 6.37 6.28 0.42
#